data_AF-A0A486NGG3-F1
#
_entry.id   AF-A0A486NGG3-F1
#
_cell.length_a   1.000
_cell.length_b   1.000
_cell.length_c   1.000
_cell.angle_alpha   90.00
_cell.angle_beta   90.00
_cell.angle_gamma   90.00
#
_symmetry.space_group_name_H-M   'P 1'
#
loop_
_entity.id
_entity.type
_entity.pdbx_description
1 polymer ?
#
loop_
_entity_poly.entity_id
_entity_poly.type
_entity_poly.pdbx_seq_one_letter_code
_entity_poly.pdbx_strand_id
1 'polypeptide(L)'
;MHNKKINQLLIGAMLAAMAPAVSAADIPAWNGSALGFEAGQQGLLGDMLGIRPILEENGFHYNLGYLNEMAYNAGGGYDHDKHLAYIDQVSLTFTQDLERWTGIPDARLEGNIVNRNHDDNLTTKRLQDPRVSFNDLSQESWGGGSITRLGWLTFARSFDDRRLTWRIGMMNKVQTFDQIIPCDFQLLTQCGGKSANSLTWNNWNIHTWGTTLEYKLTPTVTLKGGVMEQNPQATARSHAWSWSTKGSKGILLPMEIETRPLINGLPGAYNLGVVWTNAPQSDLYSGKSGGAGATDPQGYAEHDSTWFMYAGLNQQITRHTDDPLRGMSVSLSGSLSDQRSNYIHTPPSPPPCATAVCLTPARRTGLASA
;
A
#
# COMPACT_ATOMS: atom_id res chain seq x y z
N MET A 1 5.68 23.72 23.91
CA MET A 1 4.22 23.97 23.79
C MET A 1 3.78 24.59 22.47
N HIS A 2 4.64 25.27 21.69
CA HIS A 2 4.27 25.89 20.41
C HIS A 2 4.09 24.91 19.22
N ASN A 3 4.79 23.77 19.19
CA ASN A 3 4.71 22.82 18.06
C ASN A 3 3.42 21.97 18.00
N LYS A 4 2.74 21.72 19.13
CA LYS A 4 1.50 20.92 19.15
C LYS A 4 0.34 21.61 18.43
N LYS A 5 0.25 22.95 18.54
CA LYS A 5 -0.82 23.73 17.92
C LYS A 5 -0.65 23.87 16.40
N ILE A 6 0.58 24.00 15.93
CA ILE A 6 0.88 24.14 14.48
C ILE A 6 0.54 22.85 13.73
N ASN A 7 0.85 21.67 14.30
CA ASN A 7 0.43 20.38 13.73
C ASN A 7 -1.09 20.22 13.68
N GLN A 8 -1.82 20.63 14.72
CA GLN A 8 -3.28 20.55 14.73
C GLN A 8 -3.95 21.47 13.70
N LEU A 9 -3.37 22.66 13.44
CA LEU A 9 -3.86 23.61 12.44
C LEU A 9 -3.60 23.15 10.99
N LEU A 10 -2.44 22.56 10.70
CA LEU A 10 -2.14 21.98 9.38
C LEU A 10 -3.00 20.74 9.07
N ILE A 11 -3.25 19.90 10.08
CA ILE A 11 -4.12 18.72 9.96
C ILE A 11 -5.58 19.14 9.76
N GLY A 12 -6.08 20.15 10.48
CA GLY A 12 -7.42 20.71 10.29
C GLY A 12 -7.62 21.29 8.88
N ALA A 13 -6.58 21.90 8.30
CA ALA A 13 -6.62 22.42 6.94
C ALA A 13 -6.62 21.31 5.86
N MET A 14 -5.90 20.20 6.06
CA MET A 14 -5.96 19.05 5.15
C MET A 14 -7.32 18.34 5.22
N LEU A 15 -7.92 18.19 6.40
CA LEU A 15 -9.27 17.63 6.56
C LEU A 15 -10.36 18.53 5.95
N ALA A 16 -10.21 19.86 6.01
CA ALA A 16 -11.15 20.79 5.40
C ALA A 16 -11.07 20.82 3.86
N ALA A 17 -9.89 20.55 3.29
CA ALA A 17 -9.70 20.39 1.85
C ALA A 17 -10.21 19.04 1.30
N MET A 18 -10.55 18.09 2.18
CA MET A 18 -11.10 16.78 1.84
C MET A 18 -12.63 16.68 1.99
N ALA A 19 -13.32 17.80 2.25
CA ALA A 19 -14.77 17.83 2.19
C ALA A 19 -15.21 18.20 0.77
N PRO A 20 -15.48 17.25 -0.14
CA PRO A 20 -16.22 17.60 -1.34
C PRO A 20 -17.58 18.14 -0.88
N ALA A 21 -17.95 19.32 -1.34
CA ALA A 21 -19.34 19.74 -1.30
C ALA A 21 -20.13 18.64 -2.03
N VAL A 22 -20.90 17.86 -1.27
CA VAL A 22 -21.77 16.81 -1.80
C VAL A 22 -22.92 17.52 -2.51
N SER A 23 -22.68 17.93 -3.74
CA SER A 23 -23.73 18.35 -4.66
C SER A 23 -24.12 17.14 -5.49
N ALA A 24 -25.39 16.75 -5.39
CA ALA A 24 -26.00 15.68 -6.17
C ALA A 24 -26.23 16.09 -7.65
N ALA A 25 -25.20 16.62 -8.30
CA ALA A 25 -25.16 16.73 -9.75
C ALA A 25 -24.62 15.42 -10.33
N ASP A 26 -24.92 15.13 -11.59
CA ASP A 26 -24.41 13.97 -12.33
C ASP A 26 -22.88 14.06 -12.48
N ILE A 27 -22.15 13.70 -11.43
CA ILE A 27 -20.70 13.64 -11.46
C ILE A 27 -20.34 12.44 -12.35
N PRO A 28 -19.66 12.64 -13.49
CA PRO A 28 -19.24 11.53 -14.32
C PRO A 28 -18.39 10.57 -13.49
N ALA A 29 -18.68 9.27 -13.61
CA ALA A 29 -17.86 8.26 -12.96
C ALA A 29 -16.41 8.39 -13.42
N TRP A 30 -15.49 8.25 -12.47
CA TRP A 30 -14.05 8.19 -12.78
C TRP A 30 -13.80 7.06 -13.78
N ASN A 31 -13.13 7.37 -14.89
CA ASN A 31 -12.96 6.45 -16.03
C ASN A 31 -11.84 5.42 -15.82
N GLY A 32 -11.34 5.25 -14.60
CA GLY A 32 -10.24 4.33 -14.33
C GLY A 32 -8.84 4.90 -14.59
N SER A 33 -8.70 6.18 -14.95
CA SER A 33 -7.40 6.78 -15.30
C SER A 33 -7.07 8.03 -14.50
N ALA A 34 -5.87 8.04 -13.93
CA ALA A 34 -5.11 9.17 -13.41
C ALA A 34 -3.64 8.82 -13.60
N LEU A 35 -2.72 9.80 -13.64
CA LEU A 35 -1.30 9.48 -13.81
C LEU A 35 -0.81 8.57 -12.67
N GLY A 36 -0.22 7.43 -13.04
CA GLY A 36 0.19 6.34 -12.12
C GLY A 36 -0.90 5.30 -11.84
N PHE A 37 -2.11 5.48 -12.39
CA PHE A 37 -3.24 4.53 -12.30
C PHE A 37 -3.74 4.10 -13.68
N GLU A 38 -2.85 4.07 -14.67
CA GLU A 38 -3.20 3.66 -16.02
C GLU A 38 -3.50 2.16 -16.11
N ALA A 39 -4.33 1.78 -17.08
CA ALA A 39 -4.57 0.38 -17.38
C ALA A 39 -3.25 -0.32 -17.77
N GLY A 40 -3.10 -1.57 -17.31
CA GLY A 40 -1.94 -2.39 -17.66
C GLY A 40 -1.78 -2.52 -19.17
N GLN A 41 -0.53 -2.40 -19.66
CA GLN A 41 -0.24 -2.60 -21.07
C GLN A 41 -0.25 -4.08 -21.45
N GLN A 42 -0.41 -4.36 -22.74
CA GLN A 42 -0.26 -5.72 -23.25
C GLN A 42 1.15 -6.23 -22.91
N GLY A 43 1.22 -7.35 -22.19
CA GLY A 43 2.48 -7.89 -21.69
C GLY A 43 3.41 -8.39 -22.80
N LEU A 44 4.68 -8.65 -22.46
CA LEU A 44 5.75 -9.07 -23.40
C LEU A 44 5.37 -10.28 -24.28
N LEU A 45 4.59 -11.21 -23.74
CA LEU A 45 4.18 -12.42 -24.46
C LEU A 45 2.91 -12.23 -25.31
N GLY A 46 2.34 -11.02 -25.35
CA GLY A 46 1.09 -10.72 -26.03
C GLY A 46 0.01 -11.76 -25.71
N ASP A 47 -0.57 -12.33 -26.76
CA ASP A 47 -1.65 -13.32 -26.66
C ASP A 47 -1.15 -14.75 -26.41
N MET A 48 0.15 -14.95 -26.21
CA MET A 48 0.78 -16.25 -25.94
C MET A 48 0.42 -17.30 -27.00
N LEU A 49 0.56 -16.96 -28.29
CA LEU A 49 0.16 -17.81 -29.43
C LEU A 49 -1.33 -18.23 -29.39
N GLY A 50 -2.20 -17.37 -28.85
CA GLY A 50 -3.63 -17.61 -28.71
C GLY A 50 -4.03 -18.31 -27.41
N ILE A 51 -3.08 -18.66 -26.53
CA ILE A 51 -3.37 -19.28 -25.24
C ILE A 51 -4.04 -18.28 -24.28
N ARG A 52 -3.64 -16.99 -24.28
CA ARG A 52 -4.20 -15.99 -23.36
C ARG A 52 -5.71 -15.83 -23.55
N PRO A 53 -6.24 -15.60 -24.77
CA PRO A 53 -7.68 -15.50 -24.97
C PRO A 53 -8.44 -16.76 -24.52
N ILE A 54 -7.90 -17.96 -24.77
CA ILE A 54 -8.53 -19.22 -24.33
C ILE A 54 -8.66 -19.27 -22.80
N LEU A 55 -7.62 -18.85 -22.08
CA LEU A 55 -7.66 -18.79 -20.61
C LEU A 55 -8.68 -17.75 -20.13
N GLU A 56 -8.65 -16.54 -20.70
CA GLU A 56 -9.54 -15.44 -20.32
C GLU A 56 -11.01 -15.75 -20.61
N GLU A 57 -11.32 -16.38 -21.75
CA GLU A 57 -12.67 -16.86 -22.08
C GLU A 57 -13.18 -17.90 -21.07
N ASN A 58 -12.29 -18.67 -20.46
CA ASN A 58 -12.59 -19.64 -19.40
C ASN A 58 -12.53 -19.03 -17.98
N GLY A 59 -12.39 -17.70 -17.89
CA GLY A 59 -12.39 -16.96 -16.62
C GLY A 59 -11.05 -16.93 -15.89
N PHE A 60 -9.97 -17.40 -16.53
CA PHE A 60 -8.64 -17.42 -15.93
C PHE A 60 -7.84 -16.19 -16.39
N HIS A 61 -7.57 -15.27 -15.46
CA HIS A 61 -6.78 -14.07 -15.72
C HIS A 61 -5.44 -14.17 -14.97
N TYR A 62 -4.33 -14.12 -15.71
CA TYR A 62 -2.98 -14.23 -15.14
C TYR A 62 -2.11 -13.04 -15.54
N ASN A 63 -1.32 -12.57 -14.60
CA ASN A 63 -0.29 -11.57 -14.81
C ASN A 63 1.04 -12.04 -14.19
N LEU A 64 2.08 -12.11 -15.02
CA LEU A 64 3.44 -12.38 -14.58
C LEU A 64 4.24 -11.07 -14.66
N GLY A 65 4.58 -10.52 -13.51
CA GLY A 65 5.38 -9.32 -13.36
C GLY A 65 6.83 -9.65 -13.00
N TYR A 66 7.76 -8.86 -13.55
CA TYR A 66 9.15 -8.83 -13.14
C TYR A 66 9.54 -7.39 -12.82
N LEU A 67 10.20 -7.20 -11.68
CA LEU A 67 10.74 -5.93 -11.23
C LEU A 67 12.18 -6.15 -10.81
N ASN A 68 13.07 -5.23 -11.18
CA ASN A 68 14.43 -5.17 -10.65
C ASN A 68 14.74 -3.75 -10.19
N GLU A 69 15.53 -3.63 -9.13
CA GLU A 69 15.95 -2.34 -8.59
C GLU A 69 17.44 -2.36 -8.32
N MET A 70 18.13 -1.35 -8.86
CA MET A 70 19.57 -1.17 -8.71
C MET A 70 19.84 0.14 -7.98
N ALA A 71 20.72 0.11 -6.99
CA ALA A 71 21.07 1.31 -6.24
C ALA A 71 22.58 1.37 -6.01
N TYR A 72 23.20 2.51 -6.32
CA TYR A 72 24.64 2.70 -6.19
C TYR A 72 24.94 3.80 -5.16
N ASN A 73 25.81 3.48 -4.18
CA ASN A 73 26.33 4.49 -3.26
C ASN A 73 27.39 5.35 -3.97
N ALA A 74 26.96 6.49 -4.52
CA ALA A 74 27.86 7.43 -5.17
C ALA A 74 28.73 8.22 -4.17
N GLY A 75 28.27 8.37 -2.92
CA GLY A 75 28.97 9.05 -1.84
C GLY A 75 28.04 9.37 -0.67
N GLY A 76 28.62 9.61 0.51
CA GLY A 76 27.87 9.76 1.76
C GLY A 76 27.52 8.42 2.40
N GLY A 77 26.40 8.34 3.12
CA GLY A 77 26.00 7.16 3.90
C GLY A 77 26.78 7.00 5.21
N TYR A 78 26.37 6.04 6.04
CA TYR A 78 27.09 5.64 7.25
C TYR A 78 28.42 4.92 6.91
N ASP A 79 28.37 4.03 5.91
CA ASP A 79 29.53 3.42 5.29
C ASP A 79 29.76 4.08 3.92
N HIS A 80 30.90 4.75 3.79
CA HIS A 80 31.27 5.54 2.61
C HIS A 80 31.80 4.69 1.44
N ASP A 81 31.98 3.39 1.64
CA ASP A 81 32.45 2.52 0.58
C ASP A 81 31.41 2.40 -0.55
N LYS A 82 31.92 2.40 -1.78
CA LYS A 82 31.11 2.24 -2.97
C LYS A 82 30.50 0.84 -2.98
N HIS A 83 29.21 0.76 -3.30
CA HIS A 83 28.49 -0.50 -3.44
C HIS A 83 27.37 -0.33 -4.46
N LEU A 84 27.24 -1.28 -5.37
CA LEU A 84 26.08 -1.42 -6.23
C LEU A 84 25.24 -2.56 -5.67
N ALA A 85 24.10 -2.19 -5.10
CA ALA A 85 23.11 -3.12 -4.59
C ALA A 85 22.13 -3.50 -5.71
N TYR A 86 21.72 -4.76 -5.73
CA TYR A 86 20.74 -5.28 -6.69
C TYR A 86 19.72 -6.18 -6.00
N ILE A 87 18.46 -5.96 -6.31
CA ILE A 87 17.36 -6.86 -5.96
C ILE A 87 16.46 -7.09 -7.16
N ASP A 88 15.71 -8.18 -7.11
CA ASP A 88 14.61 -8.41 -8.04
C ASP A 88 13.43 -9.10 -7.37
N GLN A 89 12.34 -9.09 -8.12
CA GLN A 89 11.10 -9.72 -7.75
C GLN A 89 10.36 -10.24 -8.97
N VAL A 90 9.83 -11.45 -8.84
CA VAL A 90 8.86 -12.04 -9.76
C VAL A 90 7.52 -12.16 -9.04
N SER A 91 6.44 -11.72 -9.66
CA SER A 91 5.08 -11.84 -9.10
C SER A 91 4.13 -12.51 -10.09
N LEU A 92 3.42 -13.54 -9.65
CA LEU A 92 2.29 -14.12 -10.34
C LEU A 92 1.01 -13.68 -9.64
N THR A 93 0.28 -12.74 -10.24
CA THR A 93 -1.05 -12.34 -9.79
C THR A 93 -2.10 -12.99 -10.68
N PHE A 94 -3.17 -13.49 -10.09
CA PHE A 94 -4.23 -14.14 -10.84
C PHE A 94 -5.61 -13.88 -10.26
N THR A 95 -6.60 -13.86 -11.13
CA THR A 95 -8.02 -13.83 -10.78
C THR A 95 -8.72 -14.93 -11.56
N GLN A 96 -9.53 -15.73 -10.86
CA GLN A 96 -10.39 -16.74 -11.46
C GLN A 96 -11.85 -16.34 -11.30
N ASP A 97 -12.55 -16.12 -12.42
CA ASP A 97 -14.01 -16.05 -12.43
C ASP A 97 -14.59 -17.43 -12.10
N LEU A 98 -15.42 -17.48 -11.05
CA LEU A 98 -16.10 -18.69 -10.60
C LEU A 98 -17.55 -18.76 -11.05
N GLU A 99 -18.16 -17.69 -11.55
CA GLU A 99 -19.58 -17.63 -11.90
C GLU A 99 -19.89 -18.71 -12.96
N ARG A 100 -19.05 -18.79 -14.00
CA ARG A 100 -19.19 -19.80 -15.05
C ARG A 100 -19.15 -21.25 -14.54
N TRP A 101 -18.41 -21.51 -13.47
CA TRP A 101 -18.14 -22.87 -12.96
C TRP A 101 -19.02 -23.27 -11.79
N THR A 102 -19.52 -22.29 -11.03
CA THR A 102 -20.25 -22.51 -9.77
C THR A 102 -21.69 -21.99 -9.80
N GLY A 103 -22.02 -21.13 -10.77
CA GLY A 103 -23.30 -20.42 -10.84
C GLY A 103 -23.46 -19.33 -9.78
N ILE A 104 -22.43 -19.03 -8.97
CA ILE A 104 -22.47 -17.95 -7.98
C ILE A 104 -22.16 -16.62 -8.69
N PRO A 105 -23.10 -15.67 -8.75
CA PRO A 105 -22.89 -14.43 -9.50
C PRO A 105 -21.73 -13.60 -8.96
N ASP A 106 -20.88 -13.09 -9.86
CA ASP A 106 -19.72 -12.25 -9.60
C ASP A 106 -18.77 -12.78 -8.52
N ALA A 107 -18.69 -14.11 -8.41
CA ALA A 107 -17.76 -14.79 -7.52
C ALA A 107 -16.41 -15.00 -8.19
N ARG A 108 -15.32 -14.80 -7.44
CA ARG A 108 -13.96 -14.96 -7.94
C ARG A 108 -12.97 -15.41 -6.88
N LEU A 109 -11.93 -16.10 -7.30
CA LEU A 109 -10.70 -16.26 -6.51
C LEU A 109 -9.68 -15.22 -6.96
N GLU A 110 -8.97 -14.62 -6.02
CA GLU A 110 -7.89 -13.68 -6.28
C GLU A 110 -6.65 -14.17 -5.56
N GLY A 111 -5.51 -14.21 -6.25
CA GLY A 111 -4.27 -14.70 -5.68
C GLY A 111 -3.05 -13.93 -6.15
N ASN A 112 -2.00 -13.98 -5.33
CA ASN A 112 -0.71 -13.39 -5.64
C ASN A 112 0.42 -14.20 -5.01
N ILE A 113 1.39 -14.58 -5.82
CA ILE A 113 2.59 -15.29 -5.40
C ILE A 113 3.78 -14.42 -5.77
N VAL A 114 4.64 -14.13 -4.81
CA VAL A 114 5.77 -13.21 -4.97
C VAL A 114 7.06 -13.90 -4.58
N ASN A 115 8.05 -13.88 -5.46
CA ASN A 115 9.40 -14.30 -5.18
C ASN A 115 10.31 -13.06 -5.20
N ARG A 116 11.01 -12.80 -4.10
CA ARG A 116 12.05 -11.75 -4.01
C ARG A 116 13.42 -12.40 -3.89
N ASN A 117 14.45 -11.87 -4.54
CA ASN A 117 15.82 -12.42 -4.49
C ASN A 117 16.91 -11.41 -4.14
N HIS A 118 18.15 -11.92 -4.09
CA HIS A 118 19.44 -11.25 -3.92
C HIS A 118 19.73 -10.61 -2.54
N ASP A 119 18.70 -10.28 -1.75
CA ASP A 119 18.82 -9.77 -0.36
C ASP A 119 19.95 -8.72 -0.17
N ASP A 120 20.12 -7.86 -1.17
CA ASP A 120 21.20 -6.88 -1.26
C ASP A 120 20.60 -5.49 -1.44
N ASN A 121 20.37 -4.81 -0.31
CA ASN A 121 19.74 -3.50 -0.26
C ASN A 121 20.72 -2.41 0.14
N LEU A 122 20.81 -1.35 -0.65
CA LEU A 122 21.79 -0.30 -0.41
C LEU A 122 21.61 0.39 0.95
N THR A 123 20.37 0.55 1.43
CA THR A 123 20.10 1.19 2.72
C THR A 123 20.79 0.44 3.85
N THR A 124 20.62 -0.88 3.92
CA THR A 124 21.19 -1.69 5.00
C THR A 124 22.68 -1.96 4.82
N LYS A 125 23.19 -1.93 3.58
CA LYS A 125 24.62 -2.14 3.31
C LYS A 125 25.46 -0.89 3.52
N ARG A 126 24.94 0.31 3.24
CA ARG A 126 25.75 1.55 3.21
C ARG A 126 25.12 2.77 3.87
N LEU A 127 23.83 3.01 3.65
CA LEU A 127 23.25 4.33 3.95
C LEU A 127 22.96 4.52 5.45
N GLN A 128 22.43 3.49 6.10
CA GLN A 128 21.92 3.58 7.46
C GLN A 128 22.95 3.14 8.52
N ASP A 129 22.96 3.80 9.69
CA ASP A 129 23.63 3.31 10.89
C ASP A 129 22.99 1.99 11.36
N PRO A 130 23.76 0.89 11.46
CA PRO A 130 23.23 -0.43 11.76
C PRO A 130 22.63 -0.57 13.18
N ARG A 131 22.77 0.45 14.04
CA ARG A 131 22.25 0.45 15.41
C ARG A 131 20.83 1.00 15.51
N VAL A 132 20.25 1.51 14.43
CA VAL A 132 18.90 2.10 14.43
C VAL A 132 17.97 1.38 13.46
N SER A 133 16.66 1.44 13.73
CA SER A 133 15.64 0.90 12.82
C SER A 133 15.57 1.69 11.52
N PHE A 134 15.32 1.02 10.39
CA PHE A 134 15.07 1.67 9.11
C PHE A 134 13.80 2.52 9.13
N ASN A 135 13.88 3.68 8.48
CA ASN A 135 12.78 4.61 8.29
C ASN A 135 12.37 4.74 6.81
N ASP A 136 13.22 4.28 5.89
CA ASP A 136 12.99 4.26 4.44
C ASP A 136 13.89 3.20 3.77
N LEU A 137 13.57 2.83 2.52
CA LEU A 137 14.37 1.92 1.70
C LEU A 137 14.65 2.55 0.35
N SER A 138 15.92 2.53 -0.05
CA SER A 138 16.39 2.98 -1.38
C SER A 138 15.95 2.05 -2.53
N GLN A 139 15.51 0.85 -2.19
CA GLN A 139 14.92 -0.15 -3.08
C GLN A 139 13.68 -0.71 -2.35
N GLU A 140 12.49 -0.23 -2.74
CA GLU A 140 11.20 -0.56 -2.09
C GLU A 140 10.92 -2.05 -2.08
N SER A 141 11.36 -2.74 -3.12
CA SER A 141 11.04 -4.15 -3.29
C SER A 141 11.89 -5.07 -2.43
N TRP A 142 12.80 -4.51 -1.63
CA TRP A 142 13.52 -5.27 -0.63
C TRP A 142 12.65 -5.51 0.61
N GLY A 143 13.02 -6.49 1.42
CA GLY A 143 12.28 -6.84 2.63
C GLY A 143 11.29 -7.98 2.41
N GLY A 144 10.77 -8.51 3.53
CA GLY A 144 10.19 -9.84 3.57
C GLY A 144 11.26 -10.93 3.47
N GLY A 145 12.38 -10.73 2.80
CA GLY A 145 13.48 -11.69 2.71
C GLY A 145 13.40 -12.55 1.45
N SER A 146 14.54 -13.08 1.04
CA SER A 146 14.73 -13.79 -0.23
C SER A 146 14.08 -15.19 -0.23
N ILE A 147 12.81 -15.26 -0.64
CA ILE A 147 11.98 -16.47 -0.70
C ILE A 147 10.72 -16.21 -1.53
N THR A 148 10.12 -17.28 -2.05
CA THR A 148 8.77 -17.26 -2.63
C THR A 148 7.70 -17.32 -1.55
N ARG A 149 6.75 -16.38 -1.57
CA ARG A 149 5.63 -16.28 -0.65
C ARG A 149 4.29 -16.25 -1.36
N LEU A 150 3.28 -16.73 -0.66
CA LEU A 150 1.90 -16.35 -0.93
C LEU A 150 1.67 -14.92 -0.39
N GLY A 151 1.33 -13.98 -1.26
CA GLY A 151 0.97 -12.61 -0.87
C GLY A 151 -0.48 -12.51 -0.43
N TRP A 152 -1.39 -13.13 -1.19
CA TRP A 152 -2.79 -13.36 -0.81
C TRP A 152 -3.40 -14.51 -1.61
N LEU A 153 -4.47 -15.08 -1.04
CA LEU A 153 -5.41 -15.97 -1.71
C LEU A 153 -6.77 -15.81 -1.06
N THR A 154 -7.72 -15.22 -1.79
CA THR A 154 -9.01 -14.83 -1.25
C THR A 154 -10.15 -15.20 -2.18
N PHE A 155 -11.29 -15.53 -1.60
CA PHE A 155 -12.57 -15.53 -2.28
C PHE A 155 -13.16 -14.11 -2.21
N ALA A 156 -13.70 -13.63 -3.32
CA ALA A 156 -14.45 -12.39 -3.36
C ALA A 156 -15.78 -12.58 -4.10
N ARG A 157 -16.78 -11.81 -3.69
CA ARG A 157 -18.09 -11.76 -4.34
C ARG A 157 -18.66 -10.36 -4.20
N SER A 158 -19.38 -9.90 -5.22
CA SER A 158 -20.11 -8.64 -5.13
C SER A 158 -21.63 -8.82 -5.11
N PHE A 159 -22.31 -7.82 -4.54
CA PHE A 159 -23.74 -7.74 -4.28
C PHE A 159 -24.23 -6.31 -4.60
N ASP A 160 -25.55 -6.08 -4.55
CA ASP A 160 -26.17 -4.76 -4.76
C ASP A 160 -25.69 -4.14 -6.08
N ASP A 161 -25.86 -4.86 -7.19
CA ASP A 161 -25.38 -4.46 -8.53
C ASP A 161 -23.90 -4.05 -8.55
N ARG A 162 -23.07 -4.86 -7.86
CA ARG A 162 -21.61 -4.66 -7.69
C ARG A 162 -21.23 -3.39 -6.92
N ARG A 163 -22.14 -2.84 -6.11
CA ARG A 163 -21.83 -1.75 -5.18
C ARG A 163 -21.18 -2.25 -3.91
N LEU A 164 -21.53 -3.45 -3.45
CA LEU A 164 -20.90 -4.08 -2.28
C LEU A 164 -19.98 -5.21 -2.73
N THR A 165 -18.70 -5.16 -2.39
CA THR A 165 -17.76 -6.26 -2.58
C THR A 165 -17.35 -6.82 -1.23
N TRP A 166 -17.54 -8.12 -1.04
CA TRP A 166 -17.06 -8.87 0.11
C TRP A 166 -15.88 -9.73 -0.29
N ARG A 167 -14.85 -9.75 0.56
CA ARG A 167 -13.65 -10.58 0.39
C ARG A 167 -13.33 -11.31 1.69
N ILE A 168 -12.87 -12.55 1.58
CA ILE A 168 -12.45 -13.37 2.73
C ILE A 168 -11.33 -14.34 2.31
N GLY A 169 -10.38 -14.59 3.21
CA GLY A 169 -9.33 -15.59 2.98
C GLY A 169 -8.01 -15.21 3.62
N MET A 170 -6.92 -15.68 3.01
CA MET A 170 -5.56 -15.24 3.30
C MET A 170 -5.37 -13.90 2.59
N MET A 171 -5.68 -12.83 3.31
CA MET A 171 -5.77 -11.47 2.82
C MET A 171 -4.44 -10.73 2.86
N ASN A 172 -4.35 -9.71 2.02
CA ASN A 172 -3.41 -8.62 2.20
C ASN A 172 -4.14 -7.27 2.23
N LYS A 173 -3.57 -6.27 2.93
CA LYS A 173 -4.16 -4.93 2.98
C LYS A 173 -4.32 -4.30 1.59
N VAL A 174 -3.42 -4.58 0.65
CA VAL A 174 -3.44 -3.93 -0.68
C VAL A 174 -4.62 -4.36 -1.54
N GLN A 175 -5.31 -5.45 -1.21
CA GLN A 175 -6.50 -5.87 -1.95
C GLN A 175 -7.70 -4.93 -1.74
N THR A 176 -7.67 -4.08 -0.70
CA THR A 176 -8.81 -3.23 -0.31
C THR A 176 -8.37 -1.82 0.10
N PHE A 177 -7.32 -1.69 0.90
CA PHE A 177 -6.95 -0.44 1.57
C PHE A 177 -5.68 0.20 1.00
N ASP A 178 -5.59 1.52 1.13
CA ASP A 178 -4.37 2.30 0.92
C ASP A 178 -3.81 2.21 -0.51
N GLN A 179 -4.68 2.33 -1.50
CA GLN A 179 -4.41 2.14 -2.95
C GLN A 179 -4.37 3.46 -3.75
N ILE A 180 -4.13 4.60 -3.10
CA ILE A 180 -4.22 5.94 -3.74
C ILE A 180 -2.87 6.51 -4.21
N ILE A 181 -1.77 5.86 -3.83
CA ILE A 181 -0.43 6.28 -4.25
C ILE A 181 0.18 5.22 -5.16
N PRO A 182 0.62 5.57 -6.38
CA PRO A 182 1.29 4.62 -7.27
C PRO A 182 2.67 4.21 -6.73
N CYS A 183 3.25 3.16 -7.31
CA CYS A 183 4.56 2.65 -6.93
C CYS A 183 5.52 2.66 -8.13
N ASP A 184 5.73 3.84 -8.71
CA ASP A 184 6.66 4.02 -9.84
C ASP A 184 8.08 4.38 -9.41
N PHE A 185 8.23 4.93 -8.19
CA PHE A 185 9.52 5.32 -7.63
C PHE A 185 10.18 4.16 -6.89
N GLN A 186 11.50 4.02 -7.09
CA GLN A 186 12.32 3.02 -6.39
C GLN A 186 12.42 3.27 -4.86
N LEU A 187 12.30 4.53 -4.43
CA LEU A 187 12.37 4.90 -3.02
C LEU A 187 11.06 4.55 -2.31
N LEU A 188 11.12 3.79 -1.22
CA LEU A 188 9.93 3.30 -0.51
C LEU A 188 9.03 4.43 -0.02
N THR A 189 9.56 5.56 0.46
CA THR A 189 8.73 6.72 0.84
C THR A 189 7.93 7.32 -0.32
N GLN A 190 8.24 6.99 -1.57
CA GLN A 190 7.52 7.45 -2.77
C GLN A 190 6.76 6.34 -3.50
N CYS A 191 6.83 5.09 -3.01
CA CYS A 191 6.09 3.96 -3.58
C CYS A 191 4.93 3.53 -2.66
N GLY A 192 3.72 3.49 -3.22
CA GLY A 192 2.55 2.94 -2.53
C GLY A 192 2.12 3.73 -1.31
N GLY A 193 0.96 3.37 -0.76
CA GLY A 193 0.45 3.99 0.44
C GLY A 193 1.28 3.64 1.71
N LYS A 194 1.26 4.56 2.68
CA LYS A 194 2.12 4.51 3.89
C LYS A 194 1.46 3.89 5.10
N SER A 195 0.33 3.23 4.90
CA SER A 195 -0.41 2.65 6.00
C SER A 195 0.42 1.58 6.73
N ALA A 196 1.30 0.84 6.02
CA ALA A 196 2.23 -0.16 6.58
C ALA A 196 3.21 0.39 7.63
N ASN A 197 3.40 1.70 7.70
CA ASN A 197 4.16 2.35 8.77
C ASN A 197 3.48 2.21 10.14
N SER A 198 2.27 1.63 10.22
CA SER A 198 1.68 1.19 11.49
C SER A 198 2.49 0.11 12.19
N LEU A 199 3.33 -0.64 11.45
CA LEU A 199 4.12 -1.79 11.92
C LEU A 199 3.28 -2.97 12.45
N THR A 200 1.96 -2.90 12.30
CA THR A 200 1.00 -3.92 12.80
C THR A 200 0.38 -4.76 11.70
N TRP A 201 0.46 -4.31 10.44
CA TRP A 201 0.03 -5.02 9.23
C TRP A 201 1.13 -4.98 8.16
N ASN A 202 1.06 -5.91 7.21
CA ASN A 202 2.14 -6.10 6.23
C ASN A 202 1.70 -5.70 4.82
N ASN A 203 2.69 -5.39 3.98
CA ASN A 203 2.46 -5.05 2.58
C ASN A 203 2.32 -6.30 1.69
N TRP A 204 2.07 -6.09 0.40
CA TRP A 204 1.51 -7.01 -0.61
C TRP A 204 2.10 -8.42 -0.77
N ASN A 205 3.25 -8.75 -0.19
CA ASN A 205 3.88 -10.07 -0.26
C ASN A 205 3.71 -10.94 1.01
N ILE A 206 2.96 -10.48 2.01
CA ILE A 206 2.70 -11.20 3.27
C ILE A 206 1.19 -11.34 3.49
N HIS A 207 0.68 -12.57 3.58
CA HIS A 207 -0.73 -12.79 3.88
C HIS A 207 -0.99 -12.92 5.39
N THR A 208 -2.22 -12.62 5.77
CA THR A 208 -2.82 -12.91 7.09
C THR A 208 -4.29 -13.27 6.89
N TRP A 209 -4.92 -14.05 7.77
CA TRP A 209 -6.36 -14.28 7.62
C TRP A 209 -7.17 -12.99 7.78
N GLY A 210 -8.28 -12.87 7.06
CA GLY A 210 -9.14 -11.71 7.22
C GLY A 210 -10.38 -11.71 6.34
N THR A 211 -11.18 -10.68 6.52
CA THR A 211 -12.32 -10.36 5.66
C THR A 211 -12.49 -8.84 5.53
N THR A 212 -12.92 -8.39 4.36
CA THR A 212 -13.21 -6.97 4.10
C THR A 212 -14.51 -6.78 3.37
N LEU A 213 -15.10 -5.60 3.54
CA LEU A 213 -16.23 -5.08 2.79
C LEU A 213 -15.83 -3.75 2.15
N GLU A 214 -16.19 -3.58 0.89
CA GLU A 214 -16.07 -2.34 0.14
C GLU A 214 -17.44 -1.96 -0.41
N TYR A 215 -17.94 -0.77 -0.07
CA TYR A 215 -19.27 -0.29 -0.46
C TYR A 215 -19.20 1.04 -1.21
N LYS A 216 -19.62 1.03 -2.48
CA LYS A 216 -19.75 2.20 -3.35
C LYS A 216 -21.00 2.99 -2.95
N LEU A 217 -20.81 3.94 -2.04
CA LEU A 217 -21.88 4.81 -1.54
C LEU A 217 -22.41 5.72 -2.66
N THR A 218 -21.51 6.30 -3.45
CA THR A 218 -21.80 7.08 -4.66
C THR A 218 -20.86 6.64 -5.80
N PRO A 219 -21.02 7.12 -7.05
CA PRO A 219 -20.09 6.81 -8.14
C PRO A 219 -18.63 7.20 -7.87
N THR A 220 -18.40 8.11 -6.92
CA THR A 220 -17.06 8.65 -6.60
C THR A 220 -16.66 8.42 -5.14
N VAL A 221 -17.50 7.87 -4.27
CA VAL A 221 -17.21 7.67 -2.85
C VAL A 221 -17.43 6.21 -2.46
N THR A 222 -16.39 5.64 -1.85
CA THR A 222 -16.36 4.25 -1.41
C THR A 222 -16.01 4.18 0.07
N LEU A 223 -16.81 3.44 0.84
CA LEU A 223 -16.54 3.12 2.24
C LEU A 223 -15.97 1.70 2.33
N LYS A 224 -14.91 1.53 3.11
CA LYS A 224 -14.23 0.25 3.26
C LYS A 224 -14.02 -0.08 4.72
N GLY A 225 -14.14 -1.35 5.06
CA GLY A 225 -13.90 -1.85 6.40
C GLY A 225 -13.51 -3.31 6.41
N GLY A 226 -12.92 -3.79 7.49
CA GLY A 226 -12.56 -5.19 7.61
C GLY A 226 -12.13 -5.62 8.99
N VAL A 227 -11.87 -6.91 9.11
CA VAL A 227 -11.24 -7.55 10.26
C VAL A 227 -10.12 -8.41 9.71
N MET A 228 -8.90 -8.19 10.17
CA MET A 228 -7.74 -8.98 9.77
C MET A 228 -7.01 -9.51 11.00
N GLU A 229 -6.35 -10.63 10.84
CA GLU A 229 -5.49 -11.24 11.84
C GLU A 229 -4.25 -10.35 12.07
N GLN A 230 -3.94 -10.04 13.33
CA GLN A 230 -2.65 -9.48 13.70
C GLN A 230 -1.75 -10.61 14.19
N ASN A 231 -0.75 -10.96 13.37
CA ASN A 231 0.20 -12.02 13.67
C ASN A 231 1.65 -11.55 13.47
N PRO A 232 2.42 -11.34 14.55
CA PRO A 232 3.82 -10.92 14.46
C PRO A 232 4.73 -11.92 13.73
N GLN A 233 4.31 -13.18 13.57
CA GLN A 233 5.05 -14.22 12.87
C GLN A 233 4.78 -14.26 11.36
N ALA A 234 3.85 -13.44 10.83
CA ALA A 234 3.46 -13.48 9.41
C ALA A 234 4.63 -13.25 8.44
N THR A 235 5.66 -12.51 8.85
CA THR A 235 6.85 -12.24 8.03
C THR A 235 7.88 -13.37 8.06
N ALA A 236 7.79 -14.29 9.03
CA ALA A 236 8.73 -15.38 9.20
C ALA A 236 8.73 -16.32 7.98
N ARG A 237 9.89 -16.92 7.65
CA ARG A 237 10.01 -17.86 6.53
C ARG A 237 9.07 -19.07 6.66
N SER A 238 8.80 -19.53 7.89
CA SER A 238 7.84 -20.60 8.17
C SER A 238 6.39 -20.24 7.82
N HIS A 239 6.07 -18.95 7.71
CA HIS A 239 4.74 -18.46 7.36
C HIS A 239 4.59 -18.08 5.88
N ALA A 240 5.63 -18.26 5.06
CA ALA A 240 5.60 -17.91 3.63
C ALA A 240 4.41 -18.52 2.85
N TRP A 241 3.92 -19.68 3.28
CA TRP A 241 2.77 -20.40 2.71
C TRP A 241 1.84 -20.98 3.80
N SER A 242 1.92 -20.44 5.03
CA SER A 242 1.21 -21.01 6.17
C SER A 242 -0.22 -20.50 6.24
N TRP A 243 -1.17 -21.43 6.28
CA TRP A 243 -2.57 -21.15 6.58
C TRP A 243 -2.85 -21.09 8.09
N SER A 244 -1.83 -21.27 8.95
CA SER A 244 -1.99 -21.30 10.40
C SER A 244 -2.13 -19.90 10.99
N THR A 245 -3.05 -19.75 11.94
CA THR A 245 -3.17 -18.55 12.80
C THR A 245 -2.32 -18.64 14.06
N LYS A 246 -1.46 -19.67 14.19
CA LYS A 246 -0.59 -19.82 15.35
C LYS A 246 0.35 -18.62 15.44
N GLY A 247 0.44 -18.03 16.63
CA GLY A 247 1.23 -16.82 16.86
C GLY A 247 0.44 -15.52 16.78
N SER A 248 -0.83 -15.57 16.34
CA SER A 248 -1.76 -14.46 16.43
C SER A 248 -1.79 -13.83 17.82
N LYS A 249 -1.81 -12.50 17.85
CA LYS A 249 -1.85 -11.70 19.09
C LYS A 249 -3.07 -10.80 19.19
N GLY A 250 -3.85 -10.66 18.12
CA GLY A 250 -5.07 -9.88 18.13
C GLY A 250 -5.64 -9.73 16.73
N ILE A 251 -6.44 -8.70 16.56
CA ILE A 251 -7.06 -8.33 15.29
C ILE A 251 -6.67 -6.92 14.88
N LEU A 252 -6.73 -6.67 13.59
CA LEU A 252 -6.68 -5.36 12.97
C LEU A 252 -8.11 -5.01 12.52
N LEU A 253 -8.54 -3.79 12.83
CA LEU A 253 -9.79 -3.21 12.35
C LEU A 253 -9.47 -2.02 11.43
N PRO A 254 -9.18 -2.27 10.14
CA PRO A 254 -9.03 -1.20 9.16
C PRO A 254 -10.39 -0.63 8.73
N MET A 255 -10.45 0.70 8.62
CA MET A 255 -11.53 1.46 8.03
C MET A 255 -10.93 2.51 7.09
N GLU A 256 -11.54 2.72 5.93
CA GLU A 256 -11.10 3.72 4.96
C GLU A 256 -12.30 4.34 4.25
N ILE A 257 -12.26 5.65 4.05
CA ILE A 257 -13.05 6.34 3.04
C ILE A 257 -12.14 6.67 1.87
N GLU A 258 -12.60 6.36 0.67
CA GLU A 258 -11.91 6.65 -0.57
C GLU A 258 -12.83 7.48 -1.47
N THR A 259 -12.27 8.50 -2.13
CA THR A 259 -12.98 9.21 -3.18
C THR A 259 -12.15 9.40 -4.43
N ARG A 260 -12.79 9.26 -5.60
CA ARG A 260 -12.20 9.50 -6.91
C ARG A 260 -13.00 10.57 -7.69
N PRO A 261 -12.83 11.86 -7.40
CA PRO A 261 -13.57 12.94 -8.04
C PRO A 261 -12.92 13.40 -9.36
N LEU A 262 -13.66 14.23 -10.10
CA LEU A 262 -13.13 15.06 -11.19
C LEU A 262 -13.11 16.52 -10.72
N ILE A 263 -11.93 17.09 -10.48
CA ILE A 263 -11.76 18.50 -10.11
C ILE A 263 -11.35 19.27 -11.35
N ASN A 264 -12.16 20.26 -11.76
CA ASN A 264 -11.96 21.00 -13.02
C ASN A 264 -11.81 20.09 -14.25
N GLY A 265 -12.52 18.95 -14.25
CA GLY A 265 -12.45 17.96 -15.34
C GLY A 265 -11.17 17.12 -15.36
N LEU A 266 -10.38 17.13 -14.27
CA LEU A 266 -9.16 16.34 -14.09
C LEU A 266 -9.34 15.29 -12.98
N PRO A 267 -8.93 14.03 -13.20
CA PRO A 267 -9.11 12.94 -12.25
C PRO A 267 -8.24 13.13 -11.00
N GLY A 268 -8.83 12.83 -9.85
CA GLY A 268 -8.14 12.70 -8.58
C GLY A 268 -8.53 11.42 -7.86
N ALA A 269 -7.70 11.03 -6.90
CA ALA A 269 -7.92 9.91 -6.01
C ALA A 269 -7.44 10.29 -4.61
N TYR A 270 -8.26 10.02 -3.60
CA TYR A 270 -8.04 10.45 -2.22
C TYR A 270 -8.49 9.35 -1.27
N ASN A 271 -7.76 9.15 -0.18
CA ASN A 271 -8.24 8.31 0.91
C ASN A 271 -7.87 8.89 2.28
N LEU A 272 -8.68 8.51 3.26
CA LEU A 272 -8.39 8.66 4.67
C LEU A 272 -8.77 7.35 5.35
N GLY A 273 -7.81 6.76 6.05
CA GLY A 273 -8.02 5.50 6.75
C GLY A 273 -7.43 5.47 8.13
N VAL A 274 -7.94 4.54 8.92
CA VAL A 274 -7.46 4.20 10.26
C VAL A 274 -7.37 2.69 10.38
N VAL A 275 -6.34 2.21 11.04
CA VAL A 275 -6.26 0.83 11.51
C VAL A 275 -6.13 0.86 13.02
N TRP A 276 -7.04 0.17 13.70
CA TRP A 276 -6.94 -0.08 15.13
C TRP A 276 -6.52 -1.53 15.37
N THR A 277 -5.83 -1.80 16.49
CA THR A 277 -5.57 -3.17 16.92
C THR A 277 -5.60 -3.32 18.43
N ASN A 278 -6.04 -4.50 18.88
CA ASN A 278 -5.89 -4.95 20.26
C ASN A 278 -4.67 -5.84 20.51
N ALA A 279 -3.82 -6.06 19.50
CA ALA A 279 -2.62 -6.84 19.69
C ALA A 279 -1.64 -6.08 20.62
N PRO A 280 -1.13 -6.71 21.70
CA PRO A 280 -0.22 -6.05 22.64
C PRO A 280 0.96 -5.39 21.94
N GLN A 281 1.18 -4.10 22.21
CA GLN A 281 2.34 -3.33 21.76
C GLN A 281 3.12 -2.80 22.97
N SER A 282 4.44 -2.85 22.90
CA SER A 282 5.29 -2.25 23.93
C SER A 282 5.26 -0.72 23.86
N ASP A 283 5.29 -0.07 25.02
CA ASP A 283 5.49 1.36 25.13
C ASP A 283 6.93 1.73 24.70
N LEU A 284 7.10 2.89 24.06
CA LEU A 284 8.41 3.36 23.61
C LEU A 284 9.25 4.01 24.73
N TYR A 285 8.62 4.39 25.84
CA TYR A 285 9.28 5.09 26.94
C TYR A 285 8.94 4.51 28.32
N SER A 286 7.67 4.31 28.62
CA SER A 286 7.17 4.05 29.97
C SER A 286 7.47 2.63 30.44
N GLY A 287 7.94 2.47 31.68
CA GLY A 287 8.10 1.18 32.35
C GLY A 287 6.80 0.70 33.02
N LYS A 288 6.68 -0.61 33.29
CA LYS A 288 5.52 -1.21 33.99
C LYS A 288 5.36 -0.69 35.42
N SER A 289 6.46 -0.37 36.09
CA SER A 289 6.51 0.17 37.45
C SER A 289 6.31 1.69 37.49
N GLY A 290 6.16 2.34 36.33
CA GLY A 290 6.21 3.79 36.15
C GLY A 290 7.64 4.31 35.90
N GLY A 291 7.77 5.50 35.32
CA GLY A 291 9.07 6.04 34.91
C GLY A 291 9.57 5.45 33.58
N ALA A 292 10.89 5.49 33.35
CA ALA A 292 11.49 5.04 32.08
C ALA A 292 11.71 3.52 32.04
N GLY A 293 11.16 2.85 31.03
CA GLY A 293 11.24 1.41 30.80
C GLY A 293 12.67 0.91 30.54
N ALA A 294 13.55 1.75 30.03
CA ALA A 294 14.97 1.43 29.82
C ALA A 294 15.72 1.06 31.12
N THR A 295 15.21 1.50 32.27
CA THR A 295 15.76 1.23 33.61
C THR A 295 14.80 0.46 34.51
N ASP A 296 13.62 0.08 34.01
CA ASP A 296 12.61 -0.63 34.79
C ASP A 296 12.94 -2.13 34.84
N PRO A 297 13.12 -2.74 36.02
CA PRO A 297 13.38 -4.17 36.14
C PRO A 297 12.24 -5.05 35.59
N GLN A 298 11.01 -4.51 35.47
CA GLN A 298 9.87 -5.20 34.87
C GLN A 298 9.72 -4.96 33.36
N GLY A 299 10.60 -4.13 32.77
CA GLY A 299 10.59 -3.75 31.37
C GLY A 299 9.54 -2.69 31.02
N TYR A 300 9.34 -2.50 29.71
CA TYR A 300 8.39 -1.53 29.17
C TYR A 300 6.94 -1.92 29.45
N ALA A 301 6.09 -0.91 29.67
CA ALA A 301 4.65 -1.07 29.71
C ALA A 301 4.12 -1.62 28.37
N GLU A 302 2.91 -2.19 28.39
CA GLU A 302 2.25 -2.71 27.19
C GLU A 302 0.88 -2.05 27.02
N HIS A 303 0.46 -1.88 25.77
CA HIS A 303 -0.83 -1.35 25.37
C HIS A 303 -1.56 -2.40 24.53
N ASP A 304 -2.80 -2.71 24.91
CA ASP A 304 -3.72 -3.61 24.20
C ASP A 304 -4.72 -2.84 23.32
N SER A 305 -4.42 -1.59 23.02
CA SER A 305 -5.19 -0.72 22.15
C SER A 305 -4.29 0.35 21.58
N THR A 306 -3.99 0.22 20.29
CA THR A 306 -3.24 1.21 19.51
C THR A 306 -3.94 1.47 18.19
N TRP A 307 -3.56 2.56 17.53
CA TRP A 307 -4.13 2.98 16.27
C TRP A 307 -3.09 3.65 15.38
N PHE A 308 -3.38 3.63 14.09
CA PHE A 308 -2.60 4.31 13.07
C PHE A 308 -3.51 4.87 12.00
N MET A 309 -3.37 6.15 11.70
CA MET A 309 -4.10 6.84 10.65
C MET A 309 -3.20 7.11 9.46
N TYR A 310 -3.77 7.05 8.26
CA TYR A 310 -3.07 7.33 7.01
C TYR A 310 -3.99 8.08 6.06
N ALA A 311 -3.40 8.91 5.21
CA ALA A 311 -4.10 9.63 4.18
C ALA A 311 -3.23 9.70 2.92
N GLY A 312 -3.90 9.69 1.78
CA GLY A 312 -3.30 9.73 0.46
C GLY A 312 -4.10 10.67 -0.44
N LEU A 313 -3.38 11.33 -1.34
CA LEU A 313 -3.90 12.22 -2.36
C LEU A 313 -3.06 12.02 -3.62
N ASN A 314 -3.72 11.85 -4.76
CA ASN A 314 -3.13 11.96 -6.08
C ASN A 314 -4.11 12.74 -6.96
N GLN A 315 -3.70 13.90 -7.46
CA GLN A 315 -4.55 14.76 -8.30
C GLN A 315 -3.79 15.18 -9.55
N GLN A 316 -4.39 14.92 -10.72
CA GLN A 316 -3.92 15.50 -11.97
C GLN A 316 -4.21 17.00 -11.98
N ILE A 317 -3.18 17.83 -12.17
CA ILE A 317 -3.28 19.30 -12.16
C ILE A 317 -3.10 19.93 -13.54
N THR A 318 -2.56 19.19 -14.52
CA THR A 318 -2.57 19.60 -15.93
C THR A 318 -2.88 18.41 -16.83
N ARG A 319 -3.37 18.70 -18.03
CA ARG A 319 -3.65 17.71 -19.08
C ARG A 319 -3.19 18.25 -20.42
N HIS A 320 -2.50 17.42 -21.21
CA HIS A 320 -2.19 17.73 -22.59
C HIS A 320 -3.46 17.71 -23.44
N THR A 321 -3.57 18.63 -24.41
CA THR A 321 -4.75 18.75 -25.28
C THR A 321 -5.06 17.50 -26.08
N ASP A 322 -4.03 16.75 -26.44
CA ASP A 322 -4.13 15.63 -27.40
C ASP A 322 -4.23 14.27 -26.71
N ASP A 323 -3.98 14.22 -25.39
CA ASP A 323 -3.89 12.96 -24.64
C ASP A 323 -4.25 13.18 -23.16
N PRO A 324 -5.38 12.62 -22.68
CA PRO A 324 -5.78 12.74 -21.29
C PRO A 324 -4.85 12.05 -20.30
N LEU A 325 -4.06 11.07 -20.75
CA LEU A 325 -3.08 10.34 -19.95
C LEU A 325 -1.73 11.05 -19.87
N ARG A 326 -1.62 12.29 -20.36
CA ARG A 326 -0.41 13.10 -20.29
C ARG A 326 -0.65 14.39 -19.54
N GLY A 327 0.29 14.77 -18.68
CA GLY A 327 0.22 16.03 -17.93
C GLY A 327 1.10 15.99 -16.68
N MET A 328 0.63 16.65 -15.63
CA MET A 328 1.27 16.71 -14.33
C MET A 328 0.26 16.27 -13.25
N SER A 329 0.72 15.45 -12.32
CA SER A 329 0.01 15.12 -11.09
C SER A 329 0.78 15.60 -9.87
N VAL A 330 0.05 15.81 -8.77
CA VAL A 330 0.60 16.01 -7.43
C VAL A 330 0.13 14.87 -6.57
N SER A 331 1.08 14.22 -5.89
CA SER A 331 0.81 13.12 -4.97
C SER A 331 1.35 13.45 -3.59
N LEU A 332 0.56 13.14 -2.55
CA LEU A 332 0.91 13.32 -1.15
C LEU A 332 0.46 12.09 -0.37
N SER A 333 1.34 11.58 0.48
CA SER A 333 0.99 10.59 1.49
C SER A 333 1.41 11.08 2.87
N GLY A 334 0.61 10.75 3.88
CA GLY A 334 0.86 11.15 5.25
C GLY A 334 0.26 10.15 6.22
N SER A 335 0.78 10.14 7.44
CA SER A 335 0.26 9.29 8.51
C SER A 335 0.44 9.92 9.88
N LEU A 336 -0.36 9.43 10.83
CA LEU A 336 -0.31 9.79 12.23
C LEU A 336 -0.45 8.52 13.06
N SER A 337 0.41 8.34 14.04
CA SER A 337 0.42 7.12 14.86
C SER A 337 0.23 7.41 16.35
N ASP A 338 -0.21 6.37 17.07
CA ASP A 338 -0.14 6.37 18.53
C ASP A 338 1.31 6.41 19.00
N GLN A 339 1.72 7.56 19.52
CA GLN A 339 3.09 7.84 19.95
C GLN A 339 3.56 6.94 21.10
N ARG A 340 2.64 6.26 21.79
CA ARG A 340 3.01 5.32 22.86
C ARG A 340 3.72 4.09 22.33
N SER A 341 3.36 3.62 21.13
CA SER A 341 3.80 2.31 20.61
C SER A 341 4.44 2.35 19.22
N ASN A 342 4.38 3.49 18.52
CA ASN A 342 4.92 3.60 17.17
C ASN A 342 5.88 4.80 17.06
N TYR A 343 7.13 4.52 16.67
CA TYR A 343 8.21 5.51 16.59
C TYR A 343 8.12 6.39 15.33
N ILE A 344 7.27 6.01 14.37
CA ILE A 344 6.95 6.79 13.17
C ILE A 344 5.74 7.69 13.50
N HIS A 345 5.98 8.80 14.21
CA HIS A 345 4.92 9.66 14.74
C HIS A 345 4.16 10.44 13.64
N THR A 346 4.94 11.10 12.80
CA THR A 346 4.51 11.82 11.60
C THR A 346 5.67 11.65 10.62
N PRO A 347 5.64 10.68 9.70
CA PRO A 347 6.66 10.67 8.67
C PRO A 347 6.52 12.01 7.94
N PRO A 348 7.57 12.84 7.93
CA PRO A 348 7.49 14.07 7.19
C PRO A 348 7.23 13.67 5.73
N SER A 349 6.12 14.15 5.16
CA SER A 349 6.22 14.65 3.80
C SER A 349 7.41 15.61 3.80
N PRO A 350 8.23 15.62 2.75
CA PRO A 350 9.53 16.28 2.83
C PRO A 350 9.34 17.76 3.25
N PRO A 351 10.35 18.40 3.87
CA PRO A 351 10.22 19.74 4.47
C PRO A 351 9.56 20.72 3.48
N PRO A 352 8.98 21.86 3.90
CA PRO A 352 8.17 22.74 3.04
C PRO A 352 8.84 23.29 1.76
N CYS A 353 10.13 23.02 1.53
CA CYS A 353 10.84 23.23 0.25
C CYS A 353 10.87 22.00 -0.67
N ALA A 354 10.23 20.91 -0.26
CA ALA A 354 10.07 19.66 -0.96
C ALA A 354 8.65 19.15 -0.66
N THR A 355 7.66 19.99 -1.00
CA THR A 355 6.45 19.45 -1.61
C THR A 355 6.96 18.51 -2.69
N ALA A 356 6.79 17.20 -2.52
CA ALA A 356 6.99 16.28 -3.61
C ALA A 356 5.84 16.54 -4.60
N VAL A 357 5.93 17.64 -5.35
CA VAL A 357 5.33 17.76 -6.67
C VAL A 357 6.13 16.77 -7.51
N CYS A 358 5.83 15.49 -7.34
CA CYS A 358 6.37 14.45 -8.18
C CYS A 358 5.66 14.58 -9.51
N LEU A 359 6.31 15.29 -10.43
CA LEU A 359 5.97 15.27 -11.84
C LEU A 359 6.13 13.82 -12.31
N THR A 360 5.04 13.10 -12.50
CA THR A 360 5.08 11.87 -13.28
C THR A 360 4.94 12.28 -14.75
N PRO A 361 6.02 12.39 -15.54
CA PRO A 361 5.87 12.51 -16.98
C PRO A 361 5.29 11.19 -17.48
N ALA A 362 4.12 11.24 -18.09
CA ALA A 362 3.59 10.13 -18.86
C ALA A 362 4.65 9.66 -19.86
N ARG A 363 5.04 8.38 -19.76
CA ARG A 363 6.04 7.79 -20.65
C ARG A 363 5.54 7.86 -22.09
N ARG A 364 6.29 8.57 -22.95
CA ARG A 364 6.36 8.20 -24.37
C ARG A 364 7.21 6.94 -24.46
N THR A 365 6.60 5.80 -24.70
CA THR A 365 7.30 4.67 -25.32
C THR A 365 6.47 4.09 -26.44
N GLY A 366 6.33 4.88 -27.50
CA GLY A 366 6.40 4.31 -28.84
C GLY A 366 7.88 4.14 -29.17
N LEU A 367 8.36 2.91 -29.14
CA LEU A 367 9.56 2.46 -29.85
C LEU A 367 9.49 0.95 -29.97
N ALA A 368 8.92 0.53 -31.10
CA ALA A 368 9.23 -0.75 -31.70
C ALA A 368 10.71 -0.74 -32.12
N SER A 369 11.47 -1.74 -31.68
CA SER A 369 12.78 -2.21 -32.21
C SER A 369 13.47 -3.01 -31.10
N ALA A 370 13.95 -4.24 -31.27
CA ALA A 370 14.00 -5.18 -32.38
C ALA A 370 14.14 -6.59 -31.78
#